data_AF-A0A7J2RZ41-F1
#
_entry.id   AF-A0A7J2RZ41-F1
#
_cell.length_a   1.000
_cell.length_b   1.000
_cell.length_c   1.000
_cell.angle_alpha   90.00
_cell.angle_beta   90.00
_cell.angle_gamma   90.00
#
_symmetry.space_group_name_H-M   'P 1'
#
loop_
_entity.id
_entity.type
_entity.pdbx_description
1 polymer ?
#
loop_
_entity_poly.entity_id
_entity_poly.type
_entity_poly.pdbx_seq_one_letter_code
_entity_poly.pdbx_strand_id
1 'polypeptide(L)'
;GYPFVPGSSLKGVLRSEMERLLNGLGKHVCSPDKLCDPEKECTVCKLFGGREVAGSIRVRDAYTDSRRTMVRDGVRIDRKKRKAADGGYYTMEVVPRGTKFKGRITIENPKLGEYRYAKLGALLGTVRFFNATSKSLGGGVSRGFGEVLIVPRLIREITADDYLEGRYEGRELVSLIERDDLGEILERGELPMSPDDAVDRFIGDWKGYVEAMEDGGKEP
;
A
#
# COMPACT_ATOMS: atom_id res chain seq x y z
N GLY A 1 -15.75 -18.02 -9.47
CA GLY A 1 -14.27 -18.11 -9.36
C GLY A 1 -13.85 -17.73 -7.95
N TYR A 2 -12.56 -17.79 -7.62
CA TYR A 2 -12.07 -17.19 -6.37
C TYR A 2 -11.97 -15.67 -6.54
N PRO A 3 -12.48 -14.87 -5.59
CA PRO A 3 -12.21 -13.44 -5.56
C PRO A 3 -10.69 -13.20 -5.45
N PHE A 4 -10.23 -12.10 -6.04
CA PHE A 4 -8.88 -11.62 -5.86
C PHE A 4 -8.90 -10.09 -5.86
N VAL A 5 -7.88 -9.50 -5.23
CA VAL A 5 -7.61 -8.07 -5.30
C VAL A 5 -6.54 -7.86 -6.37
N PRO A 6 -6.82 -7.10 -7.44
CA PRO A 6 -5.82 -6.82 -8.45
C PRO A 6 -4.63 -6.04 -7.87
N GLY A 7 -3.42 -6.43 -8.25
CA GLY A 7 -2.20 -5.74 -7.85
C GLY A 7 -2.18 -4.29 -8.33
N SER A 8 -2.81 -3.99 -9.48
CA SER A 8 -2.99 -2.62 -9.98
C SER A 8 -3.90 -1.78 -9.08
N SER A 9 -4.99 -2.34 -8.54
CA SER A 9 -5.88 -1.64 -7.60
C SER A 9 -5.15 -1.30 -6.31
N LEU A 10 -4.41 -2.26 -5.74
CA LEU A 10 -3.63 -2.04 -4.52
C LEU A 10 -2.48 -1.04 -4.76
N LYS A 11 -1.74 -1.18 -5.87
CA LYS A 11 -0.66 -0.27 -6.25
C LYS A 11 -1.18 1.15 -6.45
N GLY A 12 -2.34 1.32 -7.11
CA GLY A 12 -2.97 2.61 -7.35
C GLY A 12 -3.38 3.30 -6.06
N VAL A 13 -4.06 2.59 -5.14
CA VAL A 13 -4.44 3.16 -3.85
C VAL A 13 -3.21 3.56 -3.03
N LEU A 14 -2.22 2.69 -2.91
CA LEU A 14 -0.99 3.04 -2.18
C LEU A 14 -0.25 4.23 -2.80
N ARG A 15 -0.25 4.35 -4.13
CA ARG A 15 0.29 5.53 -4.82
C ARG A 15 -0.46 6.79 -4.40
N SER A 16 -1.78 6.82 -4.55
CA SER A 16 -2.61 7.97 -4.20
C SER A 16 -2.48 8.37 -2.74
N GLU A 17 -2.31 7.40 -1.84
CA GLU A 17 -2.07 7.67 -0.42
C GLU A 17 -0.71 8.29 -0.15
N MET A 18 0.33 7.82 -0.85
CA MET A 18 1.64 8.44 -0.76
C MET A 18 1.61 9.87 -1.31
N GLU A 19 0.94 10.09 -2.44
CA GLU A 19 0.73 11.44 -3.01
C GLU A 19 0.02 12.34 -2.01
N ARG A 20 -1.05 11.85 -1.36
CA ARG A 20 -1.79 12.60 -0.34
C ARG A 20 -0.93 12.95 0.87
N LEU A 21 -0.16 11.99 1.37
CA LEU A 21 0.78 12.18 2.48
C LEU A 21 1.82 13.26 2.14
N LEU A 22 2.51 13.11 1.01
CA LEU A 22 3.59 14.00 0.60
C LEU A 22 3.10 15.40 0.26
N ASN A 23 1.95 15.54 -0.42
CA ASN A 23 1.33 16.85 -0.65
C ASN A 23 0.95 17.52 0.67
N GLY A 24 0.43 16.76 1.64
CA GLY A 24 0.13 17.28 2.98
C GLY A 24 1.35 17.79 3.74
N LEU A 25 2.53 17.24 3.44
CA LEU A 25 3.83 17.68 3.96
C LEU A 25 4.50 18.76 3.11
N GLY A 26 3.84 19.28 2.07
CA GLY A 26 4.41 20.29 1.16
C GLY A 26 5.54 19.76 0.27
N LYS A 27 5.69 18.44 0.13
CA LYS A 27 6.73 17.80 -0.68
C LYS A 27 6.36 17.77 -2.15
N HIS A 28 7.38 17.76 -3.01
CA HIS A 28 7.15 17.67 -4.45
C HIS A 28 6.58 16.30 -4.87
N VAL A 29 5.43 16.34 -5.52
CA VAL A 29 4.79 15.19 -6.16
C VAL A 29 4.51 15.54 -7.62
N CYS A 30 5.02 14.74 -8.55
CA CYS A 30 4.70 14.90 -9.97
C CYS A 30 3.22 14.59 -10.20
N SER A 31 2.53 15.42 -11.00
CA SER A 31 1.21 15.05 -11.50
C SER A 31 1.33 13.89 -12.50
N PRO A 32 0.37 12.96 -12.57
CA PRO A 32 0.41 11.84 -13.52
C PRO A 32 0.57 12.28 -14.99
N ASP A 33 0.02 13.46 -15.31
CA ASP A 33 -0.04 14.00 -16.67
C ASP A 33 1.19 14.84 -17.05
N LYS A 34 2.08 15.13 -16.09
CA LYS A 34 3.27 15.95 -16.29
C LYS A 34 4.52 15.08 -16.28
N LEU A 35 5.48 15.46 -17.11
CA LEU A 35 6.83 14.94 -17.04
C LEU A 35 7.41 15.29 -15.67
N CYS A 36 8.12 14.34 -15.05
CA CYS A 36 8.86 14.67 -13.84
C CYS A 36 10.01 15.58 -14.24
N ASP A 37 10.17 16.65 -13.46
CA ASP A 37 11.30 17.55 -13.59
C ASP A 37 12.58 16.77 -13.22
N PRO A 38 13.56 16.62 -14.13
CA PRO A 38 14.80 15.91 -13.84
C PRO A 38 15.58 16.51 -12.67
N GLU A 39 15.39 17.80 -12.39
CA GLU A 39 16.03 18.51 -11.29
C GLU A 39 15.30 18.31 -9.95
N LYS A 40 14.10 17.70 -9.97
CA LYS A 40 13.31 17.45 -8.76
C LYS A 40 12.98 15.99 -8.61
N GLU A 41 13.61 15.38 -7.62
CA GLU A 41 13.34 13.99 -7.29
C GLU A 41 11.92 13.81 -6.74
N CYS A 42 11.12 12.95 -7.38
CA CYS A 42 9.81 12.58 -6.90
C CYS A 42 9.80 11.16 -6.32
N THR A 43 9.67 11.06 -5.00
CA THR A 43 9.62 9.75 -4.31
C THR A 43 8.50 8.86 -4.82
N VAL A 44 7.31 9.41 -5.08
CA VAL A 44 6.18 8.63 -5.62
C VAL A 44 6.58 7.95 -6.93
N CYS A 45 7.26 8.67 -7.82
CA CYS A 45 7.71 8.12 -9.09
C CYS A 45 8.85 7.10 -8.91
N LYS A 46 9.79 7.34 -7.97
CA LYS A 46 10.86 6.37 -7.64
C LYS A 46 10.29 5.01 -7.17
N LEU A 47 9.15 4.99 -6.48
CA LEU A 47 8.48 3.76 -6.06
C LEU A 47 7.51 3.21 -7.11
N PHE A 48 6.52 4.02 -7.48
CA PHE A 48 5.36 3.57 -8.25
C PHE A 48 5.55 3.70 -9.76
N GLY A 49 6.52 4.50 -10.20
CA GLY A 49 6.81 4.82 -11.60
C GLY A 49 6.20 6.15 -12.05
N GLY A 50 6.65 6.65 -13.18
CA GLY A 50 6.12 7.82 -13.87
C GLY A 50 6.31 7.65 -15.38
N ARG A 51 6.06 8.72 -16.16
CA ARG A 51 6.16 8.66 -17.63
C ARG A 51 7.58 8.30 -18.13
N GLU A 52 8.61 8.76 -17.42
CA GLU A 52 10.03 8.57 -17.77
C GLU A 52 10.82 7.79 -16.71
N VAL A 53 10.17 7.41 -15.61
CA VAL A 53 10.82 6.74 -14.48
C VAL A 53 10.16 5.39 -14.26
N ALA A 54 10.93 4.31 -14.37
CA ALA A 54 10.45 2.99 -14.02
C ALA A 54 10.24 2.89 -12.50
N GLY A 55 9.06 2.43 -12.10
CA GLY A 55 8.76 2.18 -10.69
C GLY A 55 9.54 1.00 -10.16
N SER A 56 10.10 1.13 -8.97
CA SER A 56 10.84 0.05 -8.30
C SER A 56 9.95 -1.00 -7.63
N ILE A 57 8.65 -0.75 -7.47
CA ILE A 57 7.74 -1.73 -6.85
C ILE A 57 6.89 -2.50 -7.86
N ARG A 58 6.80 -3.82 -7.63
CA ARG A 58 5.87 -4.73 -8.29
C ARG A 58 4.88 -5.30 -7.29
N VAL A 59 3.60 -5.01 -7.50
CA VAL A 59 2.50 -5.50 -6.66
C VAL A 59 1.80 -6.61 -7.44
N ARG A 60 1.84 -7.84 -6.92
CA ARG A 60 1.10 -8.98 -7.48
C ARG A 60 -0.34 -8.97 -6.98
N ASP A 61 -1.23 -9.64 -7.71
CA ASP A 61 -2.60 -9.87 -7.26
C ASP A 61 -2.59 -10.60 -5.91
N ALA A 62 -3.53 -10.23 -5.04
CA ALA A 62 -3.73 -10.89 -3.76
C ALA A 62 -4.94 -11.82 -3.86
N TYR A 63 -4.73 -13.09 -3.53
CA TYR A 63 -5.74 -14.15 -3.68
C TYR A 63 -6.27 -14.59 -2.32
N THR A 64 -7.51 -15.07 -2.29
CA THR A 64 -8.09 -15.70 -1.10
C THR A 64 -8.42 -17.16 -1.38
N ASP A 65 -8.31 -18.01 -0.36
CA ASP A 65 -8.76 -19.41 -0.41
C ASP A 65 -10.29 -19.53 -0.18
N SER A 66 -10.97 -18.41 0.08
CA SER A 66 -12.43 -18.35 0.26
C SER A 66 -13.15 -18.09 -1.05
N ARG A 67 -14.19 -18.88 -1.36
CA ARG A 67 -15.12 -18.58 -2.46
C ARG A 67 -16.35 -17.80 -2.00
N ARG A 68 -16.43 -17.45 -0.71
CA ARG A 68 -17.63 -16.81 -0.16
C ARG A 68 -17.80 -15.41 -0.72
N THR A 69 -18.95 -15.16 -1.33
CA THR A 69 -19.45 -13.85 -1.69
C THR A 69 -20.83 -13.66 -1.06
N MET A 70 -21.28 -12.42 -0.97
CA MET A 70 -22.63 -12.07 -0.57
C MET A 70 -23.18 -11.01 -1.52
N VAL A 71 -24.49 -11.02 -1.74
CA VAL A 71 -25.17 -9.99 -2.51
C VAL A 71 -25.70 -8.94 -1.54
N ARG A 72 -25.36 -7.68 -1.77
CA ARG A 72 -25.88 -6.55 -1.01
C ARG A 72 -26.77 -5.69 -1.88
N ASP A 73 -28.00 -5.49 -1.41
CA ASP A 73 -28.98 -4.64 -2.07
C ASP A 73 -28.61 -3.16 -1.92
N GLY A 74 -28.91 -2.40 -2.96
CA GLY A 74 -28.85 -0.95 -2.98
C GLY A 74 -30.10 -0.37 -3.62
N VAL A 75 -30.53 0.78 -3.13
CA VAL A 75 -31.66 1.51 -3.70
C VAL A 75 -31.32 2.99 -3.84
N ARG A 76 -31.63 3.58 -5.00
CA ARG A 76 -31.61 5.03 -5.19
C ARG A 76 -32.91 5.63 -4.69
N ILE A 77 -32.83 6.65 -3.84
CA ILE A 77 -34.00 7.36 -3.32
C ILE A 77 -34.25 8.63 -4.14
N ASP A 78 -35.47 8.79 -4.66
CA ASP A 78 -35.95 10.05 -5.22
C ASP A 78 -36.13 11.05 -4.07
N ARG A 79 -35.30 12.11 -4.06
CA ARG A 79 -35.29 13.10 -2.99
C ARG A 79 -36.58 13.93 -2.93
N LYS A 80 -37.28 14.14 -4.06
CA LYS A 80 -38.54 14.90 -4.11
C LYS A 80 -39.71 14.05 -3.63
N LYS A 81 -39.82 12.81 -4.13
CA LYS A 81 -40.91 11.90 -3.77
C LYS A 81 -40.69 11.18 -2.44
N ARG A 82 -39.47 11.20 -1.89
CA ARG A 82 -39.02 10.44 -0.70
C ARG A 82 -39.35 8.94 -0.78
N LYS A 83 -39.29 8.39 -1.99
CA LYS A 83 -39.54 6.97 -2.29
C LYS A 83 -38.36 6.39 -3.07
N ALA A 84 -38.31 5.07 -3.18
CA ALA A 84 -37.41 4.43 -4.14
C ALA A 84 -37.64 5.02 -5.53
N ALA A 85 -36.56 5.40 -6.22
CA ALA A 85 -36.61 5.85 -7.59
C ALA A 85 -36.96 4.68 -8.52
N ASP A 86 -37.70 4.94 -9.59
CA ASP A 86 -37.98 3.92 -10.61
C ASP A 86 -36.66 3.41 -11.22
N GLY A 87 -36.50 2.09 -11.28
CA GLY A 87 -35.24 1.45 -11.68
C GLY A 87 -34.07 1.72 -10.72
N GLY A 88 -34.34 2.19 -9.50
CA GLY A 88 -33.33 2.56 -8.52
C GLY A 88 -32.76 1.39 -7.72
N TYR A 89 -33.39 0.21 -7.79
CA TYR A 89 -32.88 -1.01 -7.15
C TYR A 89 -31.71 -1.60 -7.96
N TYR A 90 -30.65 -1.97 -7.26
CA TYR A 90 -29.51 -2.66 -7.83
C TYR A 90 -28.88 -3.58 -6.78
N THR A 91 -28.18 -4.60 -7.23
CA THR A 91 -27.45 -5.54 -6.39
C THR A 91 -25.95 -5.41 -6.65
N MET A 92 -25.14 -5.57 -5.61
CA MET A 92 -23.69 -5.70 -5.75
C MET A 92 -23.23 -6.99 -5.10
N GLU A 93 -22.48 -7.81 -5.84
CA GLU A 93 -21.74 -8.92 -5.25
C GLU A 93 -20.51 -8.38 -4.53
N VAL A 94 -20.33 -8.79 -3.28
CA VAL A 94 -19.24 -8.33 -2.43
C VAL A 94 -18.63 -9.47 -1.63
N VAL A 95 -17.38 -9.27 -1.21
CA VAL A 95 -16.67 -10.21 -0.36
C VAL A 95 -17.04 -9.94 1.11
N PRO A 96 -17.37 -10.97 1.93
CA PRO A 96 -17.67 -10.80 3.34
C PRO A 96 -16.50 -10.18 4.12
N ARG A 97 -16.82 -9.35 5.13
CA ARG A 97 -15.86 -8.87 6.14
C ARG A 97 -15.11 -10.04 6.76
N GLY A 98 -13.81 -9.85 7.01
CA GLY A 98 -12.93 -10.87 7.60
C GLY A 98 -12.29 -11.81 6.56
N THR A 99 -12.63 -11.67 5.27
CA THR A 99 -11.94 -12.43 4.21
C THR A 99 -10.49 -11.96 4.08
N LYS A 100 -9.56 -12.90 4.18
CA LYS A 100 -8.11 -12.64 4.10
C LYS A 100 -7.62 -12.86 2.67
N PHE A 101 -6.88 -11.90 2.14
CA PHE A 101 -6.20 -11.97 0.84
C PHE A 101 -4.69 -11.98 1.04
N LYS A 102 -3.99 -12.90 0.39
CA LYS A 102 -2.54 -13.04 0.44
C LYS A 102 -1.93 -12.60 -0.88
N GLY A 103 -1.01 -11.65 -0.84
CA GLY A 103 -0.31 -11.13 -2.00
C GLY A 103 1.17 -10.92 -1.73
N ARG A 104 1.90 -10.44 -2.74
CA ARG A 104 3.33 -10.15 -2.64
C ARG A 104 3.65 -8.81 -3.29
N ILE A 105 4.47 -8.00 -2.60
CA ILE A 105 5.09 -6.80 -3.15
C ILE A 105 6.60 -7.05 -3.21
N THR A 106 7.20 -6.77 -4.36
CA THR A 106 8.65 -6.80 -4.55
C THR A 106 9.15 -5.38 -4.75
N ILE A 107 10.24 -5.02 -4.08
CA ILE A 107 10.94 -3.73 -4.27
C ILE A 107 12.30 -4.03 -4.87
N GLU A 108 12.61 -3.41 -5.99
CA GLU A 108 13.93 -3.49 -6.62
C GLU A 108 14.82 -2.32 -6.21
N ASN A 109 16.11 -2.59 -6.03
CA ASN A 109 17.12 -1.59 -5.71
C ASN A 109 16.66 -0.66 -4.57
N PRO A 110 16.42 -1.19 -3.35
CA PRO A 110 15.77 -0.45 -2.28
C PRO A 110 16.59 0.74 -1.75
N LYS A 111 17.87 0.81 -2.10
CA LYS A 111 18.82 1.87 -1.74
C LYS A 111 18.49 3.19 -2.44
N LEU A 112 18.58 4.30 -1.69
CA LEU A 112 18.62 5.68 -2.20
C LEU A 112 19.61 6.48 -1.36
N GLY A 113 20.54 7.20 -2.02
CA GLY A 113 21.66 7.85 -1.33
C GLY A 113 22.46 6.83 -0.51
N GLU A 114 22.74 7.16 0.75
CA GLU A 114 23.44 6.28 1.69
C GLU A 114 22.50 5.23 2.34
N TYR A 115 21.19 5.42 2.23
CA TYR A 115 20.20 4.61 2.92
C TYR A 115 19.85 3.33 2.15
N ARG A 116 20.34 2.19 2.64
CA ARG A 116 20.15 0.86 2.01
C ARG A 116 18.69 0.48 1.74
N TYR A 117 17.75 0.91 2.57
CA TYR A 117 16.35 0.49 2.53
C TYR A 117 15.35 1.65 2.47
N ALA A 118 15.80 2.83 2.04
CA ALA A 118 14.97 4.03 1.93
C ALA A 118 13.60 3.78 1.26
N LYS A 119 13.58 3.07 0.13
CA LYS A 119 12.34 2.75 -0.60
C LYS A 119 11.40 1.82 0.18
N LEU A 120 11.96 0.87 0.94
CA LEU A 120 11.18 -0.01 1.80
C LEU A 120 10.52 0.81 2.92
N GLY A 121 11.28 1.69 3.58
CA GLY A 121 10.77 2.61 4.59
C GLY A 121 9.62 3.47 4.07
N ALA A 122 9.79 4.06 2.89
CA ALA A 122 8.77 4.86 2.24
C ALA A 122 7.47 4.08 1.95
N LEU A 123 7.57 2.83 1.48
CA LEU A 123 6.42 1.97 1.26
C LEU A 123 5.72 1.61 2.58
N LEU A 124 6.48 1.21 3.61
CA LEU A 124 5.92 0.84 4.91
C LEU A 124 5.27 2.04 5.62
N GLY A 125 5.87 3.23 5.52
CA GLY A 125 5.27 4.47 6.00
C GLY A 125 3.96 4.80 5.29
N THR A 126 3.89 4.58 3.97
CA THR A 126 2.66 4.73 3.18
C THR A 126 1.58 3.73 3.63
N VAL A 127 1.94 2.47 3.85
CA VAL A 127 1.03 1.44 4.37
C VAL A 127 0.48 1.81 5.75
N ARG A 128 1.34 2.31 6.64
CA ARG A 128 0.95 2.81 7.96
C ARG A 128 -0.03 3.98 7.84
N PHE A 129 0.27 4.96 6.99
CA PHE A 129 -0.61 6.10 6.76
C PHE A 129 -1.97 5.68 6.19
N PHE A 130 -2.00 4.80 5.19
CA PHE A 130 -3.23 4.23 4.64
C PHE A 130 -4.07 3.52 5.71
N ASN A 131 -3.45 2.64 6.50
CA ASN A 131 -4.10 1.93 7.59
C ASN A 131 -4.60 2.87 8.70
N ALA A 132 -3.93 3.99 8.95
CA ALA A 132 -4.35 4.95 9.98
C ALA A 132 -5.48 5.88 9.52
N THR A 133 -5.73 5.98 8.21
CA THR A 133 -6.60 6.99 7.64
C THR A 133 -7.71 6.39 6.79
N SER A 134 -7.50 6.22 5.48
CA SER A 134 -8.58 5.91 4.54
C SER A 134 -9.06 4.47 4.61
N LYS A 135 -8.15 3.49 4.82
CA LYS A 135 -8.43 2.05 4.82
C LYS A 135 -9.29 1.58 3.63
N SER A 136 -9.31 2.31 2.53
CA SER A 136 -10.34 2.20 1.49
C SER A 136 -9.78 1.62 0.21
N LEU A 137 -10.38 0.54 -0.29
CA LEU A 137 -9.98 -0.14 -1.51
C LEU A 137 -11.19 -0.54 -2.37
N GLY A 138 -11.14 -0.18 -3.66
CA GLY A 138 -12.15 -0.56 -4.64
C GLY A 138 -13.35 0.39 -4.70
N GLY A 139 -14.50 -0.14 -5.13
CA GLY A 139 -15.71 0.64 -5.40
C GLY A 139 -16.64 0.77 -4.19
N GLY A 140 -17.41 1.86 -4.15
CA GLY A 140 -18.44 2.06 -3.12
C GLY A 140 -17.91 2.42 -1.73
N VAL A 141 -16.66 2.83 -1.61
CA VAL A 141 -15.99 3.13 -0.32
C VAL A 141 -16.76 4.14 0.53
N SER A 142 -17.32 5.19 -0.08
CA SER A 142 -18.15 6.19 0.61
C SER A 142 -19.50 5.67 1.12
N ARG A 143 -19.87 4.42 0.80
CA ARG A 143 -21.10 3.74 1.22
C ARG A 143 -20.83 2.57 2.18
N GLY A 144 -19.61 2.50 2.75
CA GLY A 144 -19.22 1.47 3.71
C GLY A 144 -18.83 0.13 3.06
N PHE A 145 -18.24 0.18 1.88
CA PHE A 145 -17.61 -0.98 1.22
C PHE A 145 -16.09 -0.83 1.20
N GLY A 146 -15.37 -1.92 0.98
CA GLY A 146 -13.95 -1.85 0.66
C GLY A 146 -13.03 -1.42 1.80
N GLU A 147 -13.48 -1.49 3.05
CA GLU A 147 -12.61 -1.26 4.20
C GLU A 147 -11.64 -2.45 4.36
N VAL A 148 -10.34 -2.18 4.33
CA VAL A 148 -9.27 -3.17 4.38
C VAL A 148 -8.11 -2.71 5.27
N LEU A 149 -7.37 -3.69 5.80
CA LEU A 149 -6.08 -3.48 6.46
C LEU A 149 -4.99 -4.17 5.65
N ILE A 150 -3.87 -3.49 5.43
CA ILE A 150 -2.68 -4.06 4.79
C ILE A 150 -1.68 -4.44 5.87
N VAL A 151 -1.26 -5.70 5.89
CA VAL A 151 -0.42 -6.25 6.96
C VAL A 151 0.80 -6.92 6.35
N PRO A 152 1.98 -6.28 6.40
CA PRO A 152 3.23 -6.94 6.02
C PRO A 152 3.50 -8.08 7.01
N ARG A 153 3.47 -9.34 6.56
CA ARG A 153 3.73 -10.49 7.44
C ARG A 153 5.16 -11.02 7.39
N LEU A 154 5.84 -10.79 6.27
CA LEU A 154 7.16 -11.34 6.00
C LEU A 154 7.90 -10.40 5.06
N ILE A 155 9.12 -10.01 5.45
CA ILE A 155 10.04 -9.21 4.64
C ILE A 155 11.31 -10.03 4.46
N ARG A 156 11.68 -10.25 3.20
CA ARG A 156 12.90 -10.95 2.80
C ARG A 156 13.73 -10.04 1.91
N GLU A 157 15.03 -10.08 2.08
CA GLU A 157 16.01 -9.50 1.17
C GLU A 157 16.60 -10.63 0.32
N ILE A 158 16.63 -10.44 -1.00
CA ILE A 158 17.30 -11.36 -1.92
C ILE A 158 18.34 -10.53 -2.67
N THR A 159 19.60 -10.88 -2.53
CA THR A 159 20.74 -10.21 -3.18
C THR A 159 21.13 -10.92 -4.48
N ALA A 160 21.99 -10.29 -5.30
CA ALA A 160 22.52 -10.94 -6.50
C ALA A 160 23.35 -12.19 -6.14
N ASP A 161 24.13 -12.15 -5.06
CA ASP A 161 24.93 -13.29 -4.59
C ASP A 161 24.02 -14.45 -4.15
N ASP A 162 22.87 -14.16 -3.53
CA ASP A 162 21.87 -15.19 -3.22
C ASP A 162 21.39 -15.90 -4.49
N TYR A 163 21.17 -15.19 -5.60
CA TYR A 163 20.81 -15.83 -6.87
C TYR A 163 21.97 -16.68 -7.43
N LEU A 164 23.20 -16.17 -7.39
CA LEU A 164 24.39 -16.89 -7.89
C LEU A 164 24.65 -18.17 -7.08
N GLU A 165 24.33 -18.17 -5.80
CA GLU A 165 24.51 -19.29 -4.88
C GLU A 165 23.27 -20.20 -4.77
N GLY A 166 22.23 -19.97 -5.59
CA GLY A 166 21.01 -20.78 -5.63
C GLY A 166 20.04 -20.59 -4.46
N ARG A 167 20.20 -19.53 -3.66
CA ARG A 167 19.32 -19.16 -2.53
C ARG A 167 18.18 -18.24 -2.95
N TYR A 168 17.16 -18.80 -3.59
CA TYR A 168 16.02 -18.02 -4.09
C TYR A 168 15.05 -17.50 -3.02
N GLU A 169 15.22 -17.90 -1.75
CA GLU A 169 14.44 -17.36 -0.63
C GLU A 169 15.10 -16.15 0.03
N GLY A 170 16.40 -15.94 -0.21
CA GLY A 170 17.20 -14.90 0.42
C GLY A 170 17.21 -14.95 1.94
N ARG A 171 17.45 -13.80 2.56
CA ARG A 171 17.51 -13.61 4.01
C ARG A 171 16.19 -13.02 4.52
N GLU A 172 15.66 -13.59 5.60
CA GLU A 172 14.55 -12.99 6.32
C GLU A 172 15.02 -11.77 7.14
N LEU A 173 14.36 -10.64 6.93
CA LEU A 173 14.57 -9.42 7.71
C LEU A 173 13.54 -9.32 8.85
N VAL A 174 12.27 -9.63 8.55
CA VAL A 174 11.15 -9.55 9.50
C VAL A 174 10.17 -10.70 9.24
N SER A 175 9.72 -11.36 10.30
CA SER A 175 8.56 -12.25 10.27
C SER A 175 7.58 -11.89 11.40
N LEU A 176 6.33 -11.64 11.03
CA LEU A 176 5.18 -11.46 11.93
C LEU A 176 4.28 -12.69 11.94
N ILE A 177 4.80 -13.86 11.54
CA ILE A 177 4.05 -15.12 11.49
C ILE A 177 3.87 -15.71 12.90
N GLU A 178 4.74 -15.39 13.85
CA GLU A 178 4.81 -16.07 15.16
C GLU A 178 3.89 -15.51 16.26
N ARG A 179 3.04 -14.51 16.00
CA ARG A 179 2.12 -13.97 17.02
C ARG A 179 0.67 -14.06 16.55
N ASP A 180 -0.05 -15.09 17.00
CA ASP A 180 -1.50 -15.23 16.78
C ASP A 180 -2.30 -13.99 17.26
N ASP A 181 -1.77 -13.27 18.26
CA ASP A 181 -2.28 -11.98 18.77
C ASP A 181 -2.47 -10.93 17.66
N LEU A 182 -1.66 -10.98 16.59
CA LEU A 182 -1.76 -10.07 15.44
C LEU A 182 -3.15 -10.15 14.80
N GLY A 183 -3.73 -11.35 14.71
CA GLY A 183 -5.06 -11.57 14.15
C GLY A 183 -6.15 -10.89 14.96
N GLU A 184 -6.11 -11.01 16.29
CA GLU A 184 -7.07 -10.40 17.20
C GLU A 184 -6.93 -8.87 17.28
N ILE A 185 -5.69 -8.38 17.31
CA ILE A 185 -5.39 -6.94 17.35
C ILE A 185 -5.85 -6.26 16.05
N LEU A 186 -5.62 -6.89 14.90
CA LEU A 186 -6.09 -6.39 13.60
C LEU A 186 -7.61 -6.44 13.45
N GLU A 187 -8.29 -7.43 14.05
CA GLU A 187 -9.75 -7.50 14.08
C GLU A 187 -10.39 -6.37 14.91
N ARG A 188 -9.65 -5.84 15.90
CA ARG A 188 -10.01 -4.64 16.67
C ARG A 188 -9.66 -3.34 15.96
N GLY A 189 -9.02 -3.40 14.79
CA GLY A 189 -8.50 -2.22 14.07
C GLY A 189 -7.34 -1.54 14.78
N GLU A 190 -6.77 -2.22 15.78
CA GLU A 190 -5.58 -1.81 16.50
C GLU A 190 -4.36 -2.29 15.69
N LEU A 191 -3.29 -1.50 15.69
CA LEU A 191 -2.03 -1.94 15.09
C LEU A 191 -1.28 -2.73 16.18
N PRO A 192 -0.99 -4.02 15.97
CA PRO A 192 -0.11 -4.76 16.85
C PRO A 192 1.24 -4.07 16.85
N MET A 193 1.91 -4.06 18.01
CA MET A 193 3.18 -3.37 18.32
C MET A 193 3.88 -2.76 17.10
N SER A 194 4.05 -1.44 17.13
CA SER A 194 4.16 -0.64 15.92
C SER A 194 5.18 -1.20 14.93
N PRO A 195 4.82 -1.24 13.62
CA PRO A 195 5.78 -1.39 12.54
C PRO A 195 7.06 -0.60 12.80
N ASP A 196 6.96 0.56 13.47
CA ASP A 196 8.03 1.43 13.97
C ASP A 196 9.25 0.69 14.58
N ASP A 197 9.15 -0.44 15.32
CA ASP A 197 10.37 -1.09 15.86
C ASP A 197 11.18 -1.86 14.80
N ALA A 198 10.48 -2.55 13.89
CA ALA A 198 11.12 -3.22 12.75
C ALA A 198 11.49 -2.19 11.67
N VAL A 199 10.64 -1.19 11.49
CA VAL A 199 10.80 -0.08 10.56
C VAL A 199 11.99 0.78 11.01
N ASP A 200 12.17 1.15 12.26
CA ASP A 200 13.35 1.90 12.73
C ASP A 200 14.65 1.09 12.61
N ARG A 201 14.58 -0.24 12.75
CA ARG A 201 15.73 -1.14 12.55
C ARG A 201 16.13 -1.32 11.08
N PHE A 202 15.16 -1.26 10.15
CA PHE A 202 15.37 -1.52 8.72
C PHE A 202 15.20 -0.28 7.83
N ILE A 203 14.73 0.86 8.34
CA ILE A 203 14.80 2.18 7.72
C ILE A 203 16.26 2.59 7.81
N GLY A 204 16.98 2.58 6.69
CA GLY A 204 18.00 3.62 6.54
C GLY A 204 17.26 4.96 6.53
N ASP A 205 17.68 5.91 7.38
CA ASP A 205 16.98 7.13 7.79
C ASP A 205 16.18 7.84 6.67
N TRP A 206 14.97 7.32 6.42
CA TRP A 206 14.07 7.85 5.40
C TRP A 206 13.49 9.19 5.85
N LYS A 207 13.38 9.42 7.16
CA LYS A 207 13.09 10.74 7.72
C LYS A 207 14.21 11.70 7.36
N GLY A 208 15.47 11.33 7.60
CA GLY A 208 16.66 12.06 7.18
C GLY A 208 16.72 12.32 5.68
N TYR A 209 16.34 11.37 4.82
CA TYR A 209 16.19 11.63 3.38
C TYR A 209 15.11 12.69 3.09
N VAL A 210 13.94 12.58 3.74
CA VAL A 210 12.84 13.53 3.57
C VAL A 210 13.21 14.92 4.12
N GLU A 211 13.94 14.99 5.23
CA GLU A 211 14.47 16.20 5.87
C GLU A 211 15.61 16.82 5.02
N ALA A 212 16.53 16.03 4.49
CA ALA A 212 17.58 16.49 3.56
C ALA A 212 16.99 17.07 2.26
N MET A 213 15.83 16.57 1.83
CA MET A 213 15.06 17.18 0.74
C MET A 213 14.45 18.54 1.10
N GLU A 214 14.26 18.87 2.39
CA GLU A 214 13.81 20.21 2.85
C GLU A 214 14.93 21.23 2.73
N ASP A 215 16.17 20.82 2.97
CA ASP A 215 17.36 21.67 2.96
C ASP A 215 17.93 21.93 1.55
N GLY A 216 17.15 21.64 0.50
CA GLY A 216 17.51 21.96 -0.88
C GLY A 216 18.49 20.97 -1.53
N GLY A 217 18.49 19.70 -1.11
CA GLY A 217 19.25 18.65 -1.78
C GLY A 217 20.75 18.67 -1.49
N LYS A 218 21.17 19.25 -0.36
CA LYS A 218 22.49 18.90 0.19
C LYS A 218 22.39 17.47 0.72
N GLU A 219 23.18 16.56 0.16
CA GLU A 219 23.40 15.25 0.78
C GLU A 219 23.80 15.46 2.26
N PRO A 220 23.34 14.59 3.17
CA PRO A 220 23.70 14.67 4.59
C PRO A 220 25.21 14.64 4.83
#